data_AF-A0A955UI00-F1
#
_entry.id   AF-A0A955UI00-F1
#
_cell.length_a   1.000
_cell.length_b   1.000
_cell.length_c   1.000
_cell.angle_alpha   90.00
_cell.angle_beta   90.00
_cell.angle_gamma   90.00
#
_symmetry.space_group_name_H-M   'P 1'
#
loop_
_entity.id
_entity.type
_entity.pdbx_description
1 polymer ?
#
loop_
_entity_poly.entity_id
_entity_poly.type
_entity_poly.pdbx_seq_one_letter_code
_entity_poly.pdbx_strand_id
1 'polypeptide(L)'
;MSQQATSPGILLVDDGELDEVAHVLDAQNLAYERLRGGQIPAEIAPPRDLLIVTPRRLERVRPGSPADAPSGRPLRIIAVTEDSPAMRRRMRRAGLHLLVRVPADAEIWRLLVARALYHGAERRADTRVTVGSPIDFAGTTSGAESISATLVDLSNRGCRIRTGSPSAFSEHVAFTLPASLLEGHDDGPLSLSGRVVRVATDAETGQRTLAIVFDADLSEEMRTRLTALINLWAAGPHSMPDAATQAEPAIPPCQLASLPDLVLDDETDPPISARGEIRFALEGASTEPQASPTPERRAAPRGAYPATMVANGAAGPLVLIGRDLSRRGMRIERHVDLALGDRYRIALRGPGRVEPFVVSATVARDDGDDGFGLVFDPVDRATAQALEKLVACLPDVESLAEGEIGGLGAVLSEIVPE
;
A
#
# COMPACT_ATOMS: atom_id res chain seq x y z
N MET A 1 -16.40 -27.07 -39.91
CA MET A 1 -15.36 -26.06 -39.59
C MET A 1 -15.82 -25.35 -38.33
N SER A 2 -15.30 -25.75 -37.17
CA SER A 2 -15.64 -25.09 -35.91
C SER A 2 -14.96 -23.71 -35.91
N GLN A 3 -15.75 -22.63 -35.88
CA GLN A 3 -15.22 -21.28 -35.69
C GLN A 3 -14.47 -21.28 -34.35
N GLN A 4 -13.15 -21.16 -34.38
CA GLN A 4 -12.35 -20.92 -33.18
C GLN A 4 -12.74 -19.52 -32.69
N ALA A 5 -13.50 -19.45 -31.60
CA ALA A 5 -13.79 -18.19 -30.94
C ALA A 5 -12.46 -17.55 -30.52
N THR A 6 -12.19 -16.34 -31.00
CA THR A 6 -11.03 -15.55 -30.58
C THR A 6 -11.19 -15.23 -29.10
N SER A 7 -10.18 -15.54 -28.29
CA SER A 7 -10.21 -15.24 -26.86
C SER A 7 -10.22 -13.72 -26.63
N PRO A 8 -11.01 -13.20 -25.69
CA PRO A 8 -11.04 -11.77 -25.40
C PRO A 8 -9.67 -11.29 -24.89
N GLY A 9 -9.31 -10.05 -25.20
CA GLY A 9 -8.08 -9.43 -24.68
C GLY A 9 -8.15 -9.21 -23.16
N ILE A 10 -9.24 -8.60 -22.69
CA ILE A 10 -9.51 -8.31 -21.28
C ILE A 10 -10.79 -9.03 -20.86
N LEU A 11 -10.76 -9.71 -19.71
CA LEU A 11 -11.92 -10.39 -19.14
C LEU A 11 -12.13 -10.00 -17.68
N LEU A 12 -13.34 -9.52 -17.38
CA LEU A 12 -13.88 -9.27 -16.05
C LEU A 12 -14.84 -10.39 -15.65
N VAL A 13 -14.61 -11.03 -14.51
CA VAL A 13 -15.51 -12.08 -13.98
C VAL A 13 -15.88 -11.79 -12.52
N ASP A 14 -17.12 -11.36 -12.30
CA ASP A 14 -17.52 -10.84 -10.99
C ASP A 14 -18.98 -11.08 -10.59
N ASP A 15 -19.25 -10.82 -9.32
CA ASP A 15 -20.57 -10.93 -8.69
C ASP A 15 -21.33 -9.59 -8.59
N GLY A 16 -20.82 -8.55 -9.25
CA GLY A 16 -21.25 -7.16 -9.09
C GLY A 16 -20.28 -6.30 -8.30
N GLU A 17 -19.18 -6.87 -7.79
CA GLU A 17 -18.19 -6.14 -6.98
C GLU A 17 -17.21 -5.32 -7.84
N LEU A 18 -17.17 -5.53 -9.16
CA LEU A 18 -16.23 -4.86 -10.07
C LEU A 18 -16.88 -3.81 -10.96
N ASP A 19 -17.97 -3.19 -10.51
CA ASP A 19 -18.61 -2.09 -11.23
C ASP A 19 -17.65 -0.90 -11.44
N GLU A 20 -16.81 -0.58 -10.46
CA GLU A 20 -15.79 0.48 -10.58
C GLU A 20 -14.74 0.16 -11.67
N VAL A 21 -14.27 -1.09 -11.71
CA VAL A 21 -13.28 -1.52 -12.71
C VAL A 21 -13.84 -1.45 -14.12
N ALA A 22 -15.13 -1.82 -14.28
CA ALA A 22 -15.82 -1.68 -15.55
C ALA A 22 -15.90 -0.21 -16.00
N HIS A 23 -16.25 0.72 -15.10
CA HIS A 23 -16.25 2.16 -15.39
C HIS A 23 -14.87 2.67 -15.81
N VAL A 24 -13.79 2.20 -15.15
CA VAL A 24 -12.41 2.57 -15.49
C VAL A 24 -12.00 2.06 -16.88
N LEU A 25 -12.46 0.86 -17.28
CA LEU A 25 -12.21 0.34 -18.63
C LEU A 25 -13.02 1.10 -19.69
N ASP A 26 -14.28 1.41 -19.39
CA ASP A 26 -15.15 2.20 -20.28
C ASP A 26 -14.59 3.62 -20.49
N ALA A 27 -14.16 4.28 -19.41
CA ALA A 27 -13.57 5.63 -19.46
C ALA A 27 -12.28 5.70 -20.28
N GLN A 28 -11.51 4.60 -20.32
CA GLN A 28 -10.30 4.47 -21.14
C GLN A 28 -10.60 3.96 -22.56
N ASN A 29 -11.87 3.74 -22.90
CA ASN A 29 -12.31 3.19 -24.18
C ASN A 29 -11.63 1.86 -24.54
N LEU A 30 -11.45 1.00 -23.53
CA LEU A 30 -10.83 -0.32 -23.68
C LEU A 30 -11.90 -1.38 -23.94
N ALA A 31 -11.68 -2.25 -24.94
CA ALA A 31 -12.57 -3.36 -25.21
C ALA A 31 -12.35 -4.49 -24.19
N TYR A 32 -13.41 -4.91 -23.50
CA TYR A 32 -13.40 -6.03 -22.57
C TYR A 32 -14.67 -6.86 -22.65
N GLU A 33 -14.58 -8.12 -22.21
CA GLU A 33 -15.74 -8.97 -21.96
C GLU A 33 -16.00 -9.00 -20.45
N ARG A 34 -17.27 -8.87 -20.04
CA ARG A 34 -17.68 -8.96 -18.64
C ARG A 34 -18.72 -10.05 -18.45
N LEU A 35 -18.41 -10.98 -17.56
CA LEU A 35 -19.29 -12.09 -17.19
C LEU A 35 -19.77 -11.87 -15.75
N ARG A 36 -21.07 -11.59 -15.58
CA ARG A 36 -21.71 -11.34 -14.28
C ARG A 36 -22.85 -12.31 -13.99
N GLY A 37 -22.92 -12.79 -12.75
CA GLY A 37 -24.05 -13.58 -12.25
C GLY A 37 -24.36 -14.81 -13.12
N GLY A 38 -25.59 -14.87 -13.66
CA GLY A 38 -26.07 -16.00 -14.47
C GLY A 38 -25.41 -16.13 -15.86
N GLN A 39 -24.69 -15.10 -16.32
CA GLN A 39 -23.98 -15.13 -17.60
C GLN A 39 -22.66 -15.91 -17.52
N ILE A 40 -22.18 -16.21 -16.31
CA ILE A 40 -20.91 -16.88 -16.10
C ILE A 40 -21.07 -18.37 -16.45
N PRO A 41 -20.40 -18.88 -17.50
CA PRO A 41 -20.48 -20.29 -17.88
C PRO A 41 -19.86 -21.18 -16.80
N ALA A 42 -20.02 -22.50 -16.94
CA ALA A 42 -19.42 -23.47 -16.03
C ALA A 42 -17.89 -23.43 -16.05
N GLU A 43 -17.32 -23.17 -17.23
CA GLU A 43 -15.89 -23.10 -17.48
C GLU A 43 -15.59 -21.92 -18.41
N ILE A 44 -14.55 -21.15 -18.07
CA ILE A 44 -14.18 -19.91 -18.73
C ILE A 44 -12.75 -20.07 -19.27
N ALA A 45 -12.55 -19.73 -20.55
CA ALA A 45 -11.21 -19.65 -21.12
C ALA A 45 -10.43 -18.46 -20.53
N PRO A 46 -9.11 -18.56 -20.29
CA PRO A 46 -8.33 -17.41 -19.88
C PRO A 46 -8.30 -16.36 -21.01
N PRO A 47 -8.33 -15.06 -20.69
CA PRO A 47 -8.15 -14.00 -21.69
C PRO A 47 -6.71 -13.93 -22.18
N ARG A 48 -6.48 -13.19 -23.26
CA ARG A 48 -5.14 -13.03 -23.82
C ARG A 48 -4.23 -12.14 -22.98
N ASP A 49 -4.75 -11.00 -22.51
CA ASP A 49 -3.92 -9.91 -21.97
C ASP A 49 -4.12 -9.69 -20.46
N LEU A 50 -5.38 -9.60 -19.99
CA LEU A 50 -5.72 -9.28 -18.59
C LEU A 50 -6.97 -10.00 -18.09
N LEU A 51 -6.86 -10.65 -16.94
CA LEU A 51 -7.97 -11.23 -16.16
C LEU A 51 -8.12 -10.45 -14.85
N ILE A 52 -9.32 -9.94 -14.57
CA ILE A 52 -9.69 -9.40 -13.25
C ILE A 52 -10.90 -10.19 -12.74
N VAL A 53 -10.77 -10.81 -11.57
CA VAL A 53 -11.75 -11.79 -11.08
C VAL A 53 -11.98 -11.67 -9.57
N THR A 54 -13.19 -12.02 -9.12
CA THR A 54 -13.53 -12.14 -7.68
C THR A 54 -13.28 -13.58 -7.18
N PRO A 55 -13.05 -13.82 -5.87
CA PRO A 55 -12.65 -15.13 -5.37
C PRO A 55 -13.65 -16.25 -5.68
N ARG A 56 -14.94 -15.92 -5.62
CA ARG A 56 -16.04 -16.87 -5.88
C ARG A 56 -16.08 -17.36 -7.32
N ARG A 57 -15.48 -16.61 -8.26
CA ARG A 57 -15.51 -16.91 -9.69
C ARG A 57 -14.19 -17.47 -10.22
N LEU A 58 -13.12 -17.41 -9.43
CA LEU A 58 -11.81 -17.91 -9.83
C LEU A 58 -11.82 -19.39 -10.25
N GLU A 59 -12.56 -20.25 -9.54
CA GLU A 59 -12.61 -21.69 -9.83
C GLU A 59 -13.17 -22.02 -11.23
N ARG A 60 -13.93 -21.10 -11.82
CA ARG A 60 -14.50 -21.28 -13.16
C ARG A 60 -13.53 -20.90 -14.27
N VAL A 61 -12.46 -20.17 -13.93
CA VAL A 61 -11.47 -19.74 -14.92
C VAL A 61 -10.38 -20.80 -15.02
N ARG A 62 -10.20 -21.35 -16.23
CA ARG A 62 -9.12 -22.30 -16.48
C ARG A 62 -7.75 -21.69 -16.14
N PRO A 63 -6.86 -22.47 -15.51
CA PRO A 63 -5.48 -22.05 -15.30
C PRO A 63 -4.72 -21.97 -16.63
N GLY A 64 -3.63 -21.22 -16.65
CA GLY A 64 -2.75 -21.08 -17.80
C GLY A 64 -3.09 -19.93 -18.74
N SER A 65 -2.44 -19.94 -19.90
CA SER A 65 -2.43 -18.86 -20.88
C SER A 65 -2.93 -19.38 -22.23
N PRO A 66 -3.68 -18.57 -23.00
CA PRO A 66 -3.97 -18.88 -24.40
C PRO A 66 -2.68 -19.07 -25.21
N ALA A 67 -2.73 -19.88 -26.26
CA ALA A 67 -1.56 -20.19 -27.09
C ALA A 67 -1.02 -18.96 -27.85
N ASP A 68 -1.87 -17.97 -28.09
CA ASP A 68 -1.55 -16.70 -28.75
C ASP A 68 -1.24 -15.56 -27.77
N ALA A 69 -1.22 -15.84 -26.45
CA ALA A 69 -0.91 -14.83 -25.45
C ALA A 69 0.61 -14.53 -25.40
N PRO A 70 1.00 -13.25 -25.18
CA PRO A 70 2.40 -12.91 -24.96
C PRO A 70 2.98 -13.63 -23.72
N SER A 71 4.31 -13.75 -23.65
CA SER A 71 4.97 -14.34 -22.48
C SER A 71 4.59 -13.59 -21.20
N GLY A 72 4.26 -14.34 -20.14
CA GLY A 72 3.81 -13.78 -18.86
C GLY A 72 2.37 -13.25 -18.85
N ARG A 73 1.57 -13.51 -19.90
CA ARG A 73 0.16 -13.11 -20.01
C ARG A 73 -0.79 -14.30 -19.93
N PRO A 74 -2.06 -14.10 -19.52
CA PRO A 74 -2.64 -12.84 -19.05
C PRO A 74 -2.09 -12.44 -17.68
N LEU A 75 -1.99 -11.13 -17.41
CA LEU A 75 -1.85 -10.68 -16.02
C LEU A 75 -3.17 -11.00 -15.31
N ARG A 76 -3.07 -11.59 -14.11
CA ARG A 76 -4.25 -12.07 -13.37
C ARG A 76 -4.34 -11.35 -12.04
N ILE A 77 -5.37 -10.53 -11.90
CA ILE A 77 -5.67 -9.74 -10.72
C ILE A 77 -6.88 -10.34 -10.02
N ILE A 78 -6.79 -10.54 -8.71
CA ILE A 78 -7.95 -10.89 -7.88
C ILE A 78 -8.37 -9.69 -7.04
N ALA A 79 -9.64 -9.32 -7.15
CA ALA A 79 -10.26 -8.30 -6.32
C ALA A 79 -10.94 -8.99 -5.13
N VAL A 80 -10.63 -8.58 -3.89
CA VAL A 80 -11.09 -9.26 -2.67
C VAL A 80 -11.68 -8.27 -1.69
N THR A 81 -12.82 -8.59 -1.10
CA THR A 81 -13.41 -7.82 0.02
C THR A 81 -12.73 -8.13 1.34
N GLU A 82 -12.40 -9.41 1.53
CA GLU A 82 -11.72 -9.94 2.70
C GLU A 82 -10.53 -10.79 2.26
N ASP A 83 -9.47 -10.84 3.08
CA ASP A 83 -8.37 -11.75 2.84
C ASP A 83 -7.95 -12.52 4.08
N SER A 84 -7.36 -13.70 3.82
CA SER A 84 -6.76 -14.54 4.85
C SER A 84 -5.49 -15.17 4.30
N PRO A 85 -4.52 -15.54 5.15
CA PRO A 85 -3.30 -16.22 4.69
C PRO A 85 -3.60 -17.49 3.89
N ALA A 86 -4.61 -18.27 4.29
CA ALA A 86 -5.04 -19.47 3.58
C ALA A 86 -5.59 -19.13 2.19
N MET A 87 -6.40 -18.07 2.07
CA MET A 87 -6.89 -17.60 0.78
C MET A 87 -5.74 -17.13 -0.10
N ARG A 88 -4.80 -16.33 0.41
CA ARG A 88 -3.62 -15.88 -0.37
C ARG A 88 -2.80 -17.07 -0.88
N ARG A 89 -2.50 -18.05 -0.03
CA ARG A 89 -1.83 -19.30 -0.45
C ARG A 89 -2.59 -20.04 -1.53
N ARG A 90 -3.93 -20.03 -1.49
CA ARG A 90 -4.77 -20.60 -2.55
C ARG A 90 -4.66 -19.79 -3.85
N MET A 91 -4.67 -18.46 -3.77
CA MET A 91 -4.58 -17.58 -4.95
C MET A 91 -3.22 -17.66 -5.65
N ARG A 92 -2.13 -17.77 -4.88
CA ARG A 92 -0.79 -18.03 -5.44
C ARG A 92 -0.75 -19.36 -6.19
N ARG A 93 -1.31 -20.43 -5.62
CA ARG A 93 -1.41 -21.74 -6.30
C ARG A 93 -2.28 -21.70 -7.55
N ALA A 94 -3.26 -20.80 -7.60
CA ALA A 94 -4.08 -20.56 -8.79
C ALA A 94 -3.38 -19.71 -9.88
N GLY A 95 -2.13 -19.28 -9.63
CA GLY A 95 -1.35 -18.49 -10.58
C GLY A 95 -1.79 -17.03 -10.68
N LEU A 96 -2.41 -16.48 -9.62
CA LEU A 96 -2.73 -15.05 -9.57
C LEU A 96 -1.48 -14.23 -9.27
N HIS A 97 -1.41 -13.05 -9.90
CA HIS A 97 -0.24 -12.18 -9.86
C HIS A 97 -0.41 -11.05 -8.86
N LEU A 98 -1.61 -10.47 -8.80
CA LEU A 98 -1.91 -9.33 -7.94
C LEU A 98 -3.20 -9.60 -7.16
N LEU A 99 -3.22 -9.16 -5.90
CA LEU A 99 -4.41 -9.09 -5.07
C LEU A 99 -4.73 -7.62 -4.81
N VAL A 100 -5.98 -7.23 -5.02
CA VAL A 100 -6.48 -5.87 -4.80
C VAL A 100 -7.64 -5.94 -3.82
N ARG A 101 -7.61 -5.14 -2.75
CA ARG A 101 -8.73 -5.03 -1.81
C ARG A 101 -9.79 -4.11 -2.38
N VAL A 102 -11.07 -4.49 -2.28
CA VAL A 102 -12.21 -3.65 -2.69
C VAL A 102 -12.99 -3.14 -1.46
N PRO A 103 -13.50 -1.89 -1.48
CA PRO A 103 -13.39 -0.92 -2.57
C PRO A 103 -11.96 -0.38 -2.72
N ALA A 104 -11.53 -0.15 -3.96
CA ALA A 104 -10.27 0.51 -4.30
C ALA A 104 -10.57 1.72 -5.18
N ASP A 105 -9.74 2.76 -5.06
CA ASP A 105 -9.88 3.99 -5.83
C ASP A 105 -9.78 3.74 -7.35
N ALA A 106 -10.53 4.50 -8.15
CA ALA A 106 -10.55 4.42 -9.61
C ALA A 106 -9.14 4.57 -10.21
N GLU A 107 -8.30 5.42 -9.60
CA GLU A 107 -6.93 5.67 -10.04
C GLU A 107 -6.04 4.44 -9.86
N ILE A 108 -6.22 3.68 -8.78
CA ILE A 108 -5.50 2.42 -8.56
C ILE A 108 -5.82 1.44 -9.70
N TRP A 109 -7.10 1.31 -10.04
CA TRP A 109 -7.53 0.46 -11.16
C TRP A 109 -7.00 0.97 -12.51
N ARG A 110 -7.02 2.28 -12.75
CA ARG A 110 -6.49 2.89 -13.97
C ARG A 110 -5.01 2.52 -14.15
N LEU A 111 -4.22 2.70 -13.10
CA LEU A 111 -2.79 2.38 -13.11
C LEU A 111 -2.52 0.88 -13.25
N LEU A 112 -3.30 0.04 -12.58
CA LEU A 112 -3.21 -1.43 -12.69
C LEU A 112 -3.52 -1.90 -14.12
N VAL A 113 -4.58 -1.37 -14.73
CA VAL A 113 -4.96 -1.69 -16.11
C VAL A 113 -3.89 -1.19 -17.08
N ALA A 114 -3.41 0.05 -16.93
CA ALA A 114 -2.38 0.60 -17.79
C ALA A 114 -1.09 -0.24 -17.73
N ARG A 115 -0.65 -0.61 -16.51
CA ARG A 115 0.48 -1.52 -16.31
C ARG A 115 0.21 -2.89 -16.91
N ALA A 116 -1.00 -3.40 -16.69
CA ALA A 116 -1.41 -4.67 -17.23
C ALA A 116 -1.44 -4.66 -18.75
N LEU A 117 -1.71 -3.55 -19.45
CA LEU A 117 -1.79 -3.54 -20.92
C LEU A 117 -0.50 -3.06 -21.59
N TYR A 118 0.51 -2.68 -20.80
CA TYR A 118 1.79 -2.29 -21.34
C TYR A 118 2.51 -3.47 -22.01
N HIS A 119 2.71 -3.36 -23.32
CA HIS A 119 3.40 -4.37 -24.15
C HIS A 119 4.88 -4.04 -24.38
N GLY A 120 5.35 -2.88 -23.94
CA GLY A 120 6.77 -2.57 -24.01
C GLY A 120 7.57 -3.51 -23.10
N ALA A 121 8.77 -3.90 -23.52
CA ALA A 121 9.72 -4.49 -22.59
C ALA A 121 9.86 -3.51 -21.41
N GLU A 122 9.63 -3.97 -20.18
CA GLU A 122 9.96 -3.18 -19.00
C GLU A 122 11.45 -2.85 -19.10
N ARG A 123 11.75 -1.61 -19.48
CA ARG A 123 13.13 -1.15 -19.70
C ARG A 123 13.85 -0.95 -18.37
N ARG A 124 13.11 -0.92 -17.25
CA ARG A 124 13.67 -0.76 -15.92
C ARG A 124 14.21 -2.10 -15.44
N ALA A 125 15.53 -2.18 -15.32
CA ALA A 125 16.21 -3.32 -14.69
C ALA A 125 16.04 -3.33 -13.16
N ASP A 126 15.78 -2.16 -12.55
CA ASP A 126 15.73 -2.00 -11.10
C ASP A 126 14.38 -1.46 -10.63
N THR A 127 13.92 -2.02 -9.50
CA THR A 127 12.73 -1.55 -8.79
C THR A 127 12.92 -0.11 -8.31
N ARG A 128 11.85 0.68 -8.40
CA ARG A 128 11.79 2.06 -7.89
C ARG A 128 10.90 2.10 -6.65
N VAL A 129 11.30 2.91 -5.68
CA VAL A 129 10.54 3.19 -4.47
C VAL A 129 10.03 4.61 -4.53
N THR A 130 8.74 4.81 -4.28
CA THR A 130 8.11 6.13 -4.21
C THR A 130 8.51 6.80 -2.90
N VAL A 131 8.94 8.07 -2.96
CA VAL A 131 9.50 8.80 -1.80
C VAL A 131 8.63 9.98 -1.41
N GLY A 132 8.37 10.90 -2.33
CA GLY A 132 7.61 12.12 -2.08
C GLY A 132 8.33 13.17 -1.20
N SER A 133 9.66 13.13 -1.08
CA SER A 133 10.41 14.01 -0.17
C SER A 133 10.87 15.31 -0.84
N PRO A 134 10.88 16.46 -0.15
CA PRO A 134 11.61 17.63 -0.62
C PRO A 134 13.12 17.32 -0.69
N ILE A 135 13.78 17.90 -1.69
CA ILE A 135 15.22 17.83 -1.91
C ILE A 135 15.73 19.19 -2.39
N ASP A 136 16.99 19.46 -2.07
CA ASP A 136 17.70 20.62 -2.55
C ASP A 136 18.46 20.26 -3.84
N PHE A 137 18.19 21.02 -4.89
CA PHE A 137 18.77 20.86 -6.20
C PHE A 137 19.65 22.06 -6.54
N ALA A 138 20.94 21.83 -6.81
CA ALA A 138 21.84 22.89 -7.24
C ALA A 138 21.62 23.15 -8.73
N GLY A 139 21.20 24.37 -9.09
CA GLY A 139 21.16 24.79 -10.49
C GLY A 139 22.55 24.69 -11.14
N THR A 140 22.59 24.40 -12.44
CA THR A 140 23.83 24.22 -13.21
C THR A 140 24.67 25.49 -13.32
N THR A 141 24.09 26.67 -13.07
CA THR A 141 24.81 27.94 -13.05
C THR A 141 25.53 28.11 -11.72
N SER A 142 26.87 28.07 -11.72
CA SER A 142 27.70 28.36 -10.53
C SER A 142 27.23 29.64 -9.82
N GLY A 143 26.68 29.48 -8.61
CA GLY A 143 26.13 30.57 -7.79
C GLY A 143 24.61 30.70 -7.80
N ALA A 144 23.88 29.79 -8.45
CA ALA A 144 22.42 29.74 -8.39
C ALA A 144 21.93 29.32 -6.99
N GLU A 145 20.84 29.94 -6.55
CA GLU A 145 20.13 29.54 -5.33
C GLU A 145 19.69 28.07 -5.41
N SER A 146 19.67 27.39 -4.25
CA SER A 146 19.12 26.04 -4.15
C SER A 146 17.66 26.07 -4.60
N ILE A 147 17.32 25.24 -5.59
CA ILE A 147 15.96 25.10 -6.06
C ILE A 147 15.32 23.97 -5.25
N SER A 148 14.22 24.27 -4.58
CA SER A 148 13.41 23.25 -3.92
C SER A 148 12.70 22.39 -4.97
N ALA A 149 12.85 21.08 -4.85
CA ALA A 149 12.19 20.10 -5.71
C ALA A 149 11.67 18.92 -4.87
N THR A 150 10.81 18.08 -5.44
CA THR A 150 10.29 16.87 -4.78
C THR A 150 10.84 15.62 -5.45
N LEU A 151 11.52 14.75 -4.71
CA LEU A 151 11.89 13.42 -5.14
C LEU A 151 10.64 12.53 -5.21
N VAL A 152 10.22 12.16 -6.41
CA VAL A 152 9.02 11.34 -6.65
C VAL A 152 9.31 9.87 -6.44
N ASP A 153 10.32 9.34 -7.16
CA ASP A 153 10.76 7.96 -7.04
C ASP A 153 12.29 7.84 -7.08
N LEU A 154 12.83 6.80 -6.44
CA LEU A 154 14.26 6.51 -6.35
C LEU A 154 14.54 5.03 -6.66
N SER A 155 15.62 4.77 -7.40
CA SER A 155 16.18 3.44 -7.67
C SER A 155 17.71 3.51 -7.63
N ASN A 156 18.37 2.34 -7.72
CA ASN A 156 19.83 2.26 -7.73
C ASN A 156 20.50 2.91 -8.97
N ARG A 157 19.75 3.17 -10.05
CA ARG A 157 20.28 3.75 -11.29
C ARG A 157 19.74 5.13 -11.63
N GLY A 158 18.79 5.64 -10.86
CA GLY A 158 18.18 6.93 -11.17
C GLY A 158 16.99 7.26 -10.30
N CYS A 159 16.42 8.42 -10.58
CA CYS A 159 15.28 8.95 -9.84
C CYS A 159 14.33 9.74 -10.75
N ARG A 160 13.18 10.11 -10.19
CA ARG A 160 12.34 11.17 -10.74
C ARG A 160 12.23 12.32 -9.76
N ILE A 161 12.42 13.53 -10.26
CA ILE A 161 12.30 14.76 -9.49
C ILE A 161 11.19 15.61 -10.11
N ARG A 162 10.31 16.16 -9.28
CA ARG A 162 9.30 17.14 -9.68
C ARG A 162 9.76 18.52 -9.26
N THR A 163 9.79 19.47 -10.20
CA THR A 163 10.28 20.82 -9.99
C THR A 163 9.48 21.84 -10.80
N GLY A 164 9.39 23.07 -10.29
CA GLY A 164 8.88 24.21 -11.05
C GLY A 164 9.91 24.86 -11.96
N SER A 165 11.20 24.55 -11.77
CA SER A 165 12.28 25.19 -12.50
C SER A 165 12.45 24.60 -13.91
N PRO A 166 12.81 25.45 -14.89
CA PRO A 166 13.08 24.97 -16.23
C PRO A 166 14.42 24.23 -16.27
N SER A 167 14.38 22.92 -16.52
CA SER A 167 15.56 22.13 -16.88
C SER A 167 15.47 21.63 -18.31
N ALA A 168 16.63 21.46 -18.94
CA ALA A 168 16.74 20.96 -20.31
C ALA A 168 16.98 19.44 -20.34
N PHE A 169 16.59 18.81 -21.45
CA PHE A 169 16.97 17.43 -21.73
C PHE A 169 18.51 17.30 -21.82
N SER A 170 19.05 16.18 -21.34
CA SER A 170 20.50 15.90 -21.25
C SER A 170 21.29 16.84 -20.33
N GLU A 171 20.63 17.71 -19.57
CA GLU A 171 21.29 18.51 -18.53
C GLU A 171 21.87 17.61 -17.44
N HIS A 172 23.09 17.90 -17.00
CA HIS A 172 23.70 17.23 -15.84
C HIS A 172 23.26 17.94 -14.58
N VAL A 173 22.84 17.18 -13.59
CA VAL A 173 22.18 17.70 -12.40
C VAL A 173 22.73 17.04 -11.16
N ALA A 174 22.95 17.85 -10.12
CA ALA A 174 23.38 17.40 -8.80
C ALA A 174 22.37 17.85 -7.75
N PHE A 175 22.01 16.94 -6.87
CA PHE A 175 21.07 17.19 -5.78
C PHE A 175 21.51 16.43 -4.54
N THR A 176 21.04 16.88 -3.38
CA THR A 176 21.42 16.26 -2.11
C THR A 176 20.18 15.76 -1.40
N LEU A 177 20.21 14.50 -0.99
CA LEU A 177 19.21 13.93 -0.10
C LEU A 177 19.55 14.38 1.33
N PRO A 178 18.65 15.12 2.02
CA PRO A 178 18.92 15.63 3.35
C PRO A 178 19.14 14.48 4.34
N ALA A 179 20.03 14.66 5.30
CA ALA A 179 20.36 13.65 6.32
C ALA A 179 19.14 13.24 7.16
N SER A 180 18.13 14.10 7.26
CA SER A 180 16.84 13.77 7.90
C SER A 180 16.07 12.65 7.21
N LEU A 181 16.41 12.30 5.96
CA LEU A 181 15.87 11.13 5.27
C LEU A 181 16.64 9.85 5.56
N LEU A 182 17.80 9.96 6.19
CA LEU A 182 18.73 8.89 6.48
C LEU A 182 18.71 8.51 7.97
N GLU A 183 17.61 8.78 8.69
CA GLU A 183 17.50 8.53 10.13
C GLU A 183 18.01 7.13 10.50
N GLY A 184 19.02 7.07 11.37
CA GLY A 184 19.70 5.84 11.77
C GLY A 184 21.10 5.65 11.18
N HIS A 185 21.54 6.50 10.26
CA HIS A 185 22.90 6.49 9.71
C HIS A 185 23.63 7.82 9.97
N ASP A 186 24.81 7.76 10.59
CA ASP A 186 25.64 8.93 10.95
C ASP A 186 26.42 9.51 9.74
N ASP A 187 26.13 9.03 8.52
CA ASP A 187 26.98 9.22 7.33
C ASP A 187 26.74 10.56 6.59
N GLY A 188 26.04 11.51 7.21
CA GLY A 188 25.75 12.82 6.63
C GLY A 188 24.84 12.77 5.39
N PRO A 189 24.60 13.91 4.72
CA PRO A 189 23.73 13.95 3.53
C PRO A 189 24.27 13.13 2.36
N LEU A 190 23.38 12.58 1.53
CA LEU A 190 23.75 11.78 0.35
C LEU A 190 23.62 12.64 -0.91
N SER A 191 24.75 13.13 -1.43
CA SER A 191 24.80 13.87 -2.69
C SER A 191 24.76 12.91 -3.88
N LEU A 192 23.86 13.12 -4.83
CA LEU A 192 23.70 12.32 -6.04
C LEU A 192 23.80 13.22 -7.26
N SER A 193 24.34 12.69 -8.34
CA SER A 193 24.41 13.37 -9.63
C SER A 193 24.01 12.46 -10.78
N GLY A 194 23.53 13.06 -11.86
CA GLY A 194 23.11 12.32 -13.03
C GLY A 194 22.71 13.20 -14.20
N ARG A 195 22.21 12.58 -15.25
CA ARG A 195 21.77 13.25 -16.47
C ARG A 195 20.25 13.15 -16.63
N VAL A 196 19.61 14.26 -16.98
CA VAL A 196 18.19 14.30 -17.34
C VAL A 196 17.98 13.55 -18.66
N VAL A 197 17.32 12.39 -18.61
CA VAL A 197 17.00 11.56 -19.78
C VAL A 197 15.57 11.73 -20.25
N ARG A 198 14.72 12.42 -19.49
CA ARG A 198 13.35 12.75 -19.89
C ARG A 198 12.85 13.95 -19.11
N VAL A 199 12.05 14.79 -19.77
CA VAL A 199 11.28 15.86 -19.16
C VAL A 199 9.82 15.66 -19.56
N ALA A 200 8.94 15.62 -18.58
CA ALA A 200 7.49 15.65 -18.79
C ALA A 200 6.94 16.91 -18.11
N THR A 201 6.01 17.60 -18.76
CA THR A 201 5.34 18.77 -18.19
C THR A 201 3.89 18.42 -17.96
N ASP A 202 3.43 18.62 -16.73
CA ASP A 202 2.02 18.55 -16.40
C ASP A 202 1.31 19.78 -17.02
N ALA A 203 0.30 19.52 -17.84
CA ALA A 203 -0.41 20.56 -18.57
C ALA A 203 -1.27 21.46 -17.66
N GLU A 204 -1.73 20.93 -16.52
CA GLU A 204 -2.60 21.66 -15.60
C GLU A 204 -1.78 22.51 -14.63
N THR A 205 -0.74 21.92 -14.03
CA THR A 205 0.04 22.59 -12.97
C THR A 205 1.26 23.33 -13.52
N GLY A 206 1.68 23.02 -14.74
CA GLY A 206 2.95 23.49 -15.31
C GLY A 206 4.19 22.88 -14.64
N GLN A 207 4.02 21.99 -13.65
CA GLN A 207 5.15 21.33 -13.00
C GLN A 207 5.86 20.37 -13.96
N ARG A 208 7.18 20.32 -13.84
CA ARG A 208 8.01 19.44 -14.64
C ARG A 208 8.45 18.24 -13.83
N THR A 209 8.34 17.06 -14.41
CA THR A 209 8.93 15.84 -13.89
C THR A 209 10.17 15.49 -14.72
N LEU A 210 11.32 15.49 -14.06
CA LEU A 210 12.62 15.12 -14.62
C LEU A 210 12.90 13.66 -14.31
N ALA A 211 13.17 12.83 -15.32
CA ALA A 211 13.74 11.51 -15.11
C ALA A 211 15.26 11.61 -15.23
N ILE A 212 15.97 11.23 -14.18
CA ILE A 212 17.42 11.36 -14.08
C ILE A 212 18.03 9.97 -13.98
N VAL A 213 19.05 9.71 -14.78
CA VAL A 213 19.91 8.52 -14.67
C VAL A 213 21.19 8.94 -13.97
N PHE A 214 21.56 8.22 -12.91
CA PHE A 214 22.76 8.52 -12.15
C PHE A 214 24.02 8.27 -12.96
N ASP A 215 25.06 9.03 -12.62
CA ASP A 215 26.35 8.86 -13.27
C ASP A 215 26.91 7.45 -13.04
N ALA A 216 27.60 6.91 -14.06
CA ALA A 216 28.10 5.54 -14.02
C ALA A 216 29.21 5.36 -12.96
N ASP A 217 29.93 6.44 -12.63
CA ASP A 217 31.04 6.51 -11.69
C ASP A 217 30.62 6.75 -10.23
N LEU A 218 29.33 6.60 -9.91
CA LEU A 218 28.86 6.59 -8.53
C LEU A 218 29.66 5.57 -7.71
N SER A 219 30.30 6.02 -6.63
CA SER A 219 31.17 5.17 -5.81
C SER A 219 30.41 4.00 -5.20
N GLU A 220 31.09 2.87 -4.97
CA GLU A 220 30.50 1.69 -4.31
C GLU A 220 29.90 2.02 -2.93
N GLU A 221 30.54 2.94 -2.20
CA GLU A 221 30.04 3.45 -0.92
C GLU A 221 28.70 4.17 -1.09
N MET A 222 28.59 5.09 -2.08
CA MET A 222 27.35 5.78 -2.38
C MET A 222 26.26 4.82 -2.87
N ARG A 223 26.61 3.80 -3.66
CA ARG A 223 25.66 2.76 -4.11
C ARG A 223 25.14 1.93 -2.93
N THR A 224 26.01 1.59 -1.99
CA THR A 224 25.65 0.85 -0.78
C THR A 224 24.69 1.67 0.08
N ARG A 225 25.01 2.96 0.31
CA ARG A 225 24.15 3.89 1.05
C ARG A 225 22.80 4.11 0.36
N LEU A 226 22.80 4.28 -0.96
CA LEU A 226 21.60 4.39 -1.77
C LEU A 226 20.72 3.14 -1.69
N THR A 227 21.33 1.95 -1.77
CA THR A 227 20.62 0.68 -1.65
C THR A 227 19.99 0.52 -0.27
N ALA A 228 20.73 0.84 0.80
CA ALA A 228 20.21 0.81 2.16
C ALA A 228 19.00 1.75 2.32
N LEU A 229 19.09 2.97 1.76
CA LEU A 229 18.00 3.94 1.76
C LEU A 229 16.76 3.45 0.99
N ILE A 230 16.96 2.86 -0.20
CA ILE A 230 15.87 2.29 -1.00
C ILE A 230 15.18 1.16 -0.24
N ASN A 231 15.94 0.28 0.41
CA ASN A 231 15.39 -0.81 1.21
C ASN A 231 14.61 -0.28 2.42
N LEU A 232 15.12 0.76 3.08
CA LEU A 232 14.44 1.44 4.17
C LEU A 232 13.08 1.99 3.73
N TRP A 233 13.03 2.69 2.60
CA TRP A 233 11.77 3.23 2.07
C TRP A 233 10.84 2.18 1.46
N ALA A 234 11.38 1.11 0.90
CA ALA A 234 10.59 -0.02 0.40
C ALA A 234 9.80 -0.70 1.52
N ALA A 235 10.31 -0.65 2.76
CA ALA A 235 9.61 -1.10 3.95
C ALA A 235 8.50 -0.13 4.43
N GLY A 236 8.33 1.02 3.77
CA GLY A 236 7.34 2.06 4.08
C GLY A 236 7.94 3.28 4.81
N PRO A 237 7.36 4.48 4.66
CA PRO A 237 7.99 5.72 5.12
C PRO A 237 8.04 5.87 6.66
N HIS A 238 9.13 6.47 7.15
CA HIS A 238 9.12 7.36 8.31
C HIS A 238 8.83 8.77 7.76
N SER A 239 7.60 9.27 7.89
CA SER A 239 7.24 10.60 7.39
C SER A 239 7.77 11.69 8.35
N MET A 240 8.55 12.63 7.82
CA MET A 240 9.00 13.87 8.50
C MET A 240 7.84 14.86 8.76
N PRO A 241 7.99 15.81 9.70
CA PRO A 241 6.99 16.83 10.03
C PRO A 241 6.87 17.91 8.98
N ASP A 242 5.62 18.26 8.69
CA ASP A 242 5.28 19.38 7.82
C ASP A 242 5.35 20.70 8.59
N ALA A 243 6.02 21.68 7.97
CA ALA A 243 6.16 23.04 8.48
C ALA A 243 5.06 23.95 7.89
N ALA A 244 3.95 24.00 8.63
CA ALA A 244 3.13 25.17 8.93
C ALA A 244 2.22 25.84 7.86
N THR A 245 0.92 25.81 8.22
CA THR A 245 -0.14 26.84 8.09
C THR A 245 -0.81 27.08 6.73
N GLN A 246 -2.07 26.63 6.59
CA GLN A 246 -3.26 27.51 6.69
C GLN A 246 -4.59 26.72 6.52
N ALA A 247 -5.55 27.05 7.38
CA ALA A 247 -7.00 26.79 7.36
C ALA A 247 -7.48 25.32 7.32
N GLU A 248 -7.93 24.82 8.49
CA GLU A 248 -8.87 23.69 8.53
C GLU A 248 -10.17 24.11 7.80
N PRO A 249 -10.71 23.29 6.90
CA PRO A 249 -12.01 23.56 6.32
C PRO A 249 -13.08 23.36 7.38
N ALA A 250 -13.92 24.38 7.60
CA ALA A 250 -15.10 24.26 8.45
C ALA A 250 -15.98 23.10 7.95
N ILE A 251 -16.37 22.21 8.88
CA ILE A 251 -17.28 21.10 8.59
C ILE A 251 -18.66 21.72 8.31
N PRO A 252 -19.29 21.44 7.16
CA PRO A 252 -20.63 21.95 6.90
C PRO A 252 -21.65 21.32 7.86
N PRO A 253 -22.66 22.07 8.33
CA PRO A 253 -23.67 21.56 9.24
C PRO A 253 -24.39 20.36 8.59
N CYS A 254 -24.42 19.23 9.29
CA CYS A 254 -25.06 18.01 8.80
C CYS A 254 -26.29 17.66 9.65
N GLN A 255 -27.42 17.40 8.99
CA GLN A 255 -28.62 16.83 9.61
C GLN A 255 -28.55 15.31 9.48
N LEU A 256 -28.56 14.61 10.61
CA LEU A 256 -28.62 13.16 10.63
C LEU A 256 -30.07 12.71 10.46
N ALA A 257 -30.32 11.82 9.48
CA ALA A 257 -31.66 11.31 9.18
C ALA A 257 -32.33 10.57 10.36
N SER A 258 -31.55 10.13 11.35
CA SER A 258 -32.05 9.50 12.57
C SER A 258 -32.52 10.48 13.66
N LEU A 259 -32.21 11.77 13.54
CA LEU A 259 -32.52 12.83 14.51
C LEU A 259 -32.86 14.14 13.77
N PRO A 260 -34.03 14.24 13.11
CA PRO A 260 -34.35 15.34 12.19
C PRO A 260 -34.44 16.73 12.85
N ASP A 261 -34.60 16.79 14.17
CA ASP A 261 -34.73 18.04 14.93
C ASP A 261 -33.41 18.50 15.55
N LEU A 262 -32.29 17.80 15.33
CA LEU A 262 -30.97 18.12 15.89
C LEU A 262 -30.02 18.55 14.77
N VAL A 263 -29.62 19.83 14.78
CA VAL A 263 -28.56 20.38 13.93
C VAL A 263 -27.32 20.52 14.81
N LEU A 264 -26.28 19.74 14.52
CA LEU A 264 -25.02 19.79 15.26
C LEU A 264 -24.17 20.96 14.73
N ASP A 265 -23.94 21.94 15.59
CA ASP A 265 -23.16 23.14 15.32
C ASP A 265 -22.00 23.24 16.33
N ASP A 266 -20.78 23.32 15.80
CA ASP A 266 -19.52 23.40 16.55
C ASP A 266 -19.48 24.65 17.45
N GLU A 267 -20.09 25.76 17.02
CA GLU A 267 -20.00 27.04 17.74
C GLU A 267 -20.95 27.12 18.94
N THR A 268 -21.97 26.26 19.06
CA THR A 268 -23.03 26.41 20.08
C THR A 268 -23.23 25.23 21.03
N ASP A 269 -22.64 24.06 20.79
CA ASP A 269 -22.83 22.88 21.64
C ASP A 269 -21.68 22.65 22.65
N PRO A 270 -21.91 22.83 23.97
CA PRO A 270 -20.90 22.55 24.98
C PRO A 270 -20.65 21.03 25.13
N PRO A 271 -19.44 20.61 25.56
CA PRO A 271 -19.08 19.20 25.68
C PRO A 271 -19.97 18.45 26.68
N ILE A 272 -20.69 17.44 26.20
CA ILE A 272 -21.55 16.58 27.02
C ILE A 272 -20.68 15.70 27.92
N SER A 273 -20.68 15.97 29.22
CA SER A 273 -20.07 15.09 30.23
C SER A 273 -21.06 14.01 30.64
N ALA A 274 -20.84 12.78 30.17
CA ALA A 274 -21.62 11.62 30.62
C ALA A 274 -21.25 11.26 32.07
N ARG A 275 -22.18 11.48 33.01
CA ARG A 275 -22.13 10.93 34.37
C ARG A 275 -22.95 9.63 34.41
N GLY A 276 -22.29 8.48 34.55
CA GLY A 276 -22.99 7.23 34.88
C GLY A 276 -22.20 5.96 34.55
N GLU A 277 -21.98 5.13 35.57
CA GLU A 277 -21.37 3.80 35.50
C GLU A 277 -22.37 2.79 34.92
N ILE A 278 -22.05 2.14 33.79
CA ILE A 278 -22.85 1.05 33.20
C ILE A 278 -22.19 -0.28 33.57
N ARG A 279 -22.91 -1.14 34.31
CA ARG A 279 -22.45 -2.49 34.67
C ARG A 279 -23.11 -3.53 33.76
N PHE A 280 -22.31 -4.47 33.27
CA PHE A 280 -22.79 -5.66 32.58
C PHE A 280 -22.46 -6.90 33.42
N ALA A 281 -23.43 -7.81 33.55
CA ALA A 281 -23.27 -9.13 34.14
C ALA A 281 -23.32 -10.19 33.02
N LEU A 282 -22.43 -11.18 33.08
CA LEU A 282 -22.38 -12.31 32.15
C LEU A 282 -22.05 -13.61 32.90
N GLU A 283 -22.99 -14.55 32.86
CA GLU A 283 -22.85 -16.00 33.10
C GLU A 283 -23.28 -16.70 31.79
N GLY A 284 -22.79 -17.85 31.32
CA GLY A 284 -21.77 -18.81 31.76
C GLY A 284 -21.53 -19.84 30.62
N ALA A 285 -20.50 -20.69 30.80
CA ALA A 285 -20.16 -22.03 30.25
C ALA A 285 -21.12 -22.74 29.25
N SER A 286 -20.76 -23.68 28.36
CA SER A 286 -19.55 -24.38 27.87
C SER A 286 -20.02 -25.35 26.77
N THR A 287 -19.12 -25.87 25.92
CA THR A 287 -18.97 -27.30 25.47
C THR A 287 -18.46 -27.39 24.02
N GLU A 288 -17.35 -28.10 23.82
CA GLU A 288 -16.68 -28.40 22.53
C GLU A 288 -17.33 -29.56 21.75
N PRO A 289 -17.23 -29.56 20.40
CA PRO A 289 -16.55 -30.68 19.74
C PRO A 289 -15.72 -30.30 18.48
N GLN A 290 -14.92 -31.29 18.05
CA GLN A 290 -13.78 -31.32 17.12
C GLN A 290 -13.92 -30.67 15.73
N ALA A 291 -12.77 -30.20 15.24
CA ALA A 291 -12.58 -29.13 14.24
C ALA A 291 -12.71 -29.56 12.77
N SER A 292 -13.86 -29.27 12.20
CA SER A 292 -14.01 -28.70 10.85
C SER A 292 -13.16 -27.41 10.73
N PRO A 293 -12.75 -26.95 9.53
CA PRO A 293 -11.99 -25.70 9.39
C PRO A 293 -12.69 -24.58 10.17
N THR A 294 -12.04 -24.10 11.23
CA THR A 294 -12.68 -23.26 12.22
C THR A 294 -13.23 -22.02 11.53
N PRO A 295 -14.55 -21.73 11.62
CA PRO A 295 -15.12 -20.53 11.05
C PRO A 295 -14.33 -19.33 11.57
N GLU A 296 -14.05 -18.37 10.67
CA GLU A 296 -13.32 -17.14 10.96
C GLU A 296 -13.94 -16.47 12.20
N ARG A 297 -13.28 -16.60 13.37
CA ARG A 297 -13.78 -16.05 14.65
C ARG A 297 -13.51 -14.55 14.77
N ARG A 298 -12.96 -13.90 13.75
CA ARG A 298 -12.49 -12.52 13.80
C ARG A 298 -13.65 -11.56 13.57
N ALA A 299 -13.74 -10.54 14.42
CA ALA A 299 -14.78 -9.51 14.34
C ALA A 299 -14.33 -8.24 13.57
N ALA A 300 -13.06 -8.16 13.15
CA ALA A 300 -12.51 -6.96 12.52
C ALA A 300 -11.49 -7.30 11.43
N PRO A 301 -11.43 -6.51 10.34
CA PRO A 301 -10.47 -6.70 9.26
C PRO A 301 -9.02 -6.44 9.73
N ARG A 302 -8.06 -7.10 9.07
CA ARG A 302 -6.61 -6.92 9.25
C ARG A 302 -5.98 -6.53 7.91
N GLY A 303 -4.97 -5.68 7.94
CA GLY A 303 -4.09 -5.43 6.78
C GLY A 303 -2.68 -5.93 7.05
N ALA A 304 -1.93 -6.22 5.99
CA ALA A 304 -0.50 -6.53 6.12
C ALA A 304 0.24 -5.30 6.65
N TYR A 305 1.08 -5.50 7.66
CA TYR A 305 1.88 -4.44 8.26
C TYR A 305 3.30 -4.95 8.56
N PRO A 306 4.10 -5.24 7.52
CA PRO A 306 5.48 -5.71 7.64
C PRO A 306 6.42 -4.55 8.02
N ALA A 307 6.20 -3.97 9.20
CA ALA A 307 6.95 -2.82 9.70
C ALA A 307 7.75 -3.17 10.95
N THR A 308 8.98 -2.66 11.01
CA THR A 308 9.81 -2.70 12.22
C THR A 308 9.31 -1.68 13.23
N MET A 309 9.13 -2.10 14.49
CA MET A 309 8.63 -1.25 15.56
C MET A 309 9.41 -1.44 16.86
N VAL A 310 9.45 -0.39 17.66
CA VAL A 310 10.05 -0.42 18.99
C VAL A 310 8.96 -0.70 20.01
N ALA A 311 9.18 -1.72 20.84
CA ALA A 311 8.33 -2.09 21.96
C ALA A 311 9.11 -1.91 23.27
N ASN A 312 8.48 -1.29 24.26
CA ASN A 312 9.05 -1.11 25.59
C ASN A 312 8.37 -2.06 26.57
N GLY A 313 9.11 -3.05 27.08
CA GLY A 313 8.67 -4.01 28.09
C GLY A 313 9.34 -3.79 29.44
N ALA A 314 9.04 -4.66 30.40
CA ALA A 314 9.65 -4.61 31.74
C ALA A 314 11.18 -4.82 31.72
N ALA A 315 11.68 -5.61 30.77
CA ALA A 315 13.11 -5.88 30.58
C ALA A 315 13.85 -4.79 29.78
N GLY A 316 13.14 -3.81 29.22
CA GLY A 316 13.71 -2.75 28.39
C GLY A 316 13.10 -2.65 26.98
N PRO A 317 13.67 -1.80 26.11
CA PRO A 317 13.27 -1.67 24.71
C PRO A 317 13.69 -2.90 23.91
N LEU A 318 12.84 -3.32 22.98
CA LEU A 318 13.11 -4.39 22.03
C LEU A 318 12.49 -4.05 20.67
N VAL A 319 13.07 -4.60 19.60
CA VAL A 319 12.62 -4.36 18.22
C VAL A 319 11.78 -5.55 17.76
N LEU A 320 10.58 -5.25 17.28
CA LEU A 320 9.63 -6.24 16.76
C LEU A 320 9.40 -6.00 15.27
N ILE A 321 9.06 -7.07 14.56
CA ILE A 321 8.64 -7.01 13.16
C ILE A 321 7.15 -7.35 13.12
N GLY A 322 6.32 -6.40 12.71
CA GLY A 322 4.90 -6.62 12.49
C GLY A 322 4.65 -7.53 11.29
N ARG A 323 3.54 -8.26 11.29
CA ARG A 323 3.06 -9.06 10.15
C ARG A 323 1.74 -8.55 9.64
N ASP A 324 0.76 -8.42 10.54
CA ASP A 324 -0.57 -7.88 10.24
C ASP A 324 -1.08 -7.02 11.39
N LEU A 325 -1.92 -6.03 11.06
CA LEU A 325 -2.45 -5.06 12.01
C LEU A 325 -3.98 -4.94 11.87
N SER A 326 -4.67 -4.83 13.00
CA SER A 326 -6.09 -4.46 13.11
C SER A 326 -6.29 -3.42 14.19
N ARG A 327 -7.51 -2.87 14.28
CA ARG A 327 -7.89 -1.97 15.38
C ARG A 327 -7.72 -2.56 16.78
N ARG A 328 -7.77 -3.89 16.93
CA ARG A 328 -7.78 -4.57 18.25
C ARG A 328 -6.47 -5.26 18.61
N GLY A 329 -5.50 -5.28 17.71
CA GLY A 329 -4.27 -6.02 17.93
C GLY A 329 -3.52 -6.26 16.63
N MET A 330 -2.43 -7.00 16.74
CA MET A 330 -1.54 -7.27 15.63
C MET A 330 -0.86 -8.63 15.77
N ARG A 331 -0.28 -9.13 14.68
CA ARG A 331 0.66 -10.25 14.74
C ARG A 331 2.07 -9.74 14.51
N ILE A 332 3.02 -10.31 15.23
CA ILE A 332 4.44 -10.00 15.13
C ILE A 332 5.21 -11.30 14.87
N GLU A 333 6.43 -11.17 14.35
CA GLU A 333 7.36 -12.29 14.25
C GLU A 333 7.73 -12.85 15.63
N ARG A 334 8.19 -14.11 15.64
CA ARG A 334 8.65 -14.76 16.86
C ARG A 334 9.91 -14.06 17.36
N HIS A 335 9.94 -13.71 18.64
CA HIS A 335 11.10 -13.12 19.29
C HIS A 335 11.39 -13.87 20.59
N VAL A 336 12.67 -14.16 20.87
CA VAL A 336 13.09 -15.07 21.95
C VAL A 336 12.77 -14.54 23.35
N ASP A 337 12.71 -13.22 23.49
CA ASP A 337 12.45 -12.53 24.76
C ASP A 337 10.96 -12.22 25.02
N LEU A 338 10.05 -12.83 24.25
CA LEU A 338 8.60 -12.67 24.45
C LEU A 338 7.99 -13.94 25.04
N ALA A 339 7.17 -13.78 26.08
CA ALA A 339 6.34 -14.84 26.65
C ALA A 339 4.85 -14.45 26.63
N LEU A 340 3.99 -15.47 26.70
CA LEU A 340 2.55 -15.26 26.85
C LEU A 340 2.24 -14.49 28.14
N GLY A 341 1.39 -13.47 28.04
CA GLY A 341 1.01 -12.61 29.14
C GLY A 341 1.90 -11.38 29.32
N ASP A 342 3.04 -11.30 28.64
CA ASP A 342 3.90 -10.13 28.70
C ASP A 342 3.20 -8.89 28.13
N ARG A 343 3.50 -7.74 28.73
CA ARG A 343 2.90 -6.45 28.39
C ARG A 343 3.95 -5.49 27.85
N TYR A 344 3.62 -4.84 26.75
CA TYR A 344 4.51 -3.91 26.06
C TYR A 344 3.79 -2.63 25.68
N ARG A 345 4.54 -1.53 25.62
CA ARG A 345 4.13 -0.30 24.95
C ARG A 345 4.77 -0.26 23.58
N ILE A 346 3.97 -0.31 22.53
CA ILE A 346 4.40 -0.44 21.15
C ILE A 346 4.19 0.88 20.43
N ALA A 347 5.25 1.40 19.82
CA ALA A 347 5.19 2.59 18.98
C ALA A 347 4.77 2.19 17.56
N LEU A 348 3.55 2.58 17.15
CA LEU A 348 3.04 2.33 15.80
C LEU A 348 3.18 3.61 14.95
N ARG A 349 3.69 3.45 13.74
CA ARG A 349 3.84 4.53 12.76
C ARG A 349 2.88 4.32 11.61
N GLY A 350 2.01 5.30 11.37
CA GLY A 350 1.14 5.30 10.20
C GLY A 350 1.64 6.22 9.10
N PRO A 351 1.15 6.02 7.86
CA PRO A 351 1.50 6.90 6.75
C PRO A 351 1.06 8.34 7.09
N GLY A 352 1.97 9.30 6.87
CA GLY A 352 1.72 10.72 7.12
C GLY A 352 1.81 11.16 8.60
N ARG A 353 2.21 10.28 9.52
CA ARG A 353 2.46 10.65 10.92
C ARG A 353 3.95 10.67 11.25
N VAL A 354 4.38 11.81 11.76
CA VAL A 354 5.73 12.07 12.27
C VAL A 354 5.96 11.37 13.60
N GLU A 355 5.01 11.59 14.51
CA GLU A 355 5.07 11.01 15.84
C GLU A 355 4.37 9.65 15.83
N PRO A 356 5.06 8.59 16.30
CA PRO A 356 4.41 7.32 16.52
C PRO A 356 3.38 7.48 17.63
N PHE A 357 2.22 6.85 17.49
CA PHE A 357 1.32 6.73 18.63
C PHE A 357 1.60 5.41 19.34
N VAL A 358 1.55 5.47 20.67
CA VAL A 358 1.95 4.35 21.53
C VAL A 358 0.71 3.62 22.01
N VAL A 359 0.64 2.31 21.76
CA VAL A 359 -0.42 1.44 22.26
C VAL A 359 0.13 0.46 23.28
N SER A 360 -0.60 0.21 24.37
CA SER A 360 -0.28 -0.89 25.27
C SER A 360 -0.85 -2.18 24.70
N ALA A 361 -0.08 -3.26 24.74
CA ALA A 361 -0.46 -4.56 24.19
C ALA A 361 0.00 -5.69 25.09
N THR A 362 -0.81 -6.76 25.14
CA THR A 362 -0.47 -8.01 25.83
C THR A 362 -0.25 -9.12 24.82
N VAL A 363 0.79 -9.94 25.01
CA VAL A 363 1.00 -11.17 24.23
C VAL A 363 -0.08 -12.18 24.62
N ALA A 364 -1.11 -12.31 23.79
CA ALA A 364 -2.29 -13.11 24.12
C ALA A 364 -2.24 -14.53 23.55
N ARG A 365 -1.40 -14.76 22.54
CA ARG A 365 -1.33 -16.04 21.81
C ARG A 365 0.05 -16.29 21.22
N ASP A 366 0.49 -17.54 21.22
CA ASP A 366 1.66 -18.03 20.51
C ASP A 366 1.15 -18.83 19.30
N ASP A 367 1.46 -18.34 18.09
CA ASP A 367 1.07 -18.98 16.83
C ASP A 367 2.18 -19.92 16.30
N GLY A 368 3.20 -20.24 17.10
CA GLY A 368 4.30 -21.12 16.70
C GLY A 368 5.29 -20.41 15.77
N ASP A 369 5.60 -21.03 14.63
CA ASP A 369 6.45 -20.46 13.58
C ASP A 369 5.82 -19.21 12.94
N ASP A 370 4.51 -19.08 13.10
CA ASP A 370 3.71 -17.97 12.61
C ASP A 370 3.81 -16.69 13.48
N GLY A 371 4.53 -16.76 14.61
CA GLY A 371 4.85 -15.64 15.49
C GLY A 371 3.94 -15.51 16.71
N PHE A 372 3.79 -14.29 17.24
CA PHE A 372 2.93 -14.00 18.40
C PHE A 372 1.73 -13.12 18.04
N GLY A 373 0.59 -13.40 18.67
CA GLY A 373 -0.62 -12.59 18.59
C GLY A 373 -0.69 -11.62 19.76
N LEU A 374 -0.67 -10.33 19.46
CA LEU A 374 -0.83 -9.25 20.43
C LEU A 374 -2.27 -8.73 20.44
N VAL A 375 -2.80 -8.48 21.63
CA VAL A 375 -4.08 -7.79 21.83
C VAL A 375 -3.80 -6.43 22.43
N PHE A 376 -4.35 -5.38 21.82
CA PHE A 376 -4.25 -4.02 22.36
C PHE A 376 -5.15 -3.87 23.57
N ASP A 377 -4.63 -3.25 24.62
CA ASP A 377 -5.42 -2.80 25.76
C ASP A 377 -6.45 -1.76 25.29
N PRO A 378 -7.52 -1.48 26.06
CA PRO A 378 -8.46 -0.42 25.73
C PRO A 378 -7.74 0.92 25.50
N VAL A 379 -7.90 1.48 24.30
CA VAL A 379 -7.32 2.78 23.91
C VAL A 379 -8.39 3.87 23.94
N ASP A 380 -7.97 5.12 24.05
CA ASP A 380 -8.88 6.26 23.91
C ASP A 380 -9.42 6.39 22.47
N ARG A 381 -10.45 7.23 22.31
CA ARG A 381 -11.14 7.43 21.03
C ARG A 381 -10.19 7.96 19.94
N ALA A 382 -9.27 8.86 20.29
CA ALA A 382 -8.35 9.46 19.34
C ALA A 382 -7.35 8.42 18.78
N THR A 383 -6.82 7.57 19.66
CA THR A 383 -5.93 6.46 19.32
C THR A 383 -6.66 5.38 18.53
N ALA A 384 -7.90 5.05 18.89
CA ALA A 384 -8.74 4.14 18.12
C ALA A 384 -8.95 4.63 16.68
N GLN A 385 -9.27 5.91 16.50
CA GLN A 385 -9.40 6.53 15.17
C GLN A 385 -8.08 6.55 14.41
N ALA A 386 -6.95 6.79 15.07
CA ALA A 386 -5.63 6.73 14.45
C ALA A 386 -5.28 5.30 13.99
N LEU A 387 -5.61 4.27 14.79
CA LEU A 387 -5.47 2.87 14.42
C LEU A 387 -6.35 2.51 13.23
N GLU A 388 -7.60 2.98 13.19
CA GLU A 388 -8.51 2.76 12.06
C GLU A 388 -7.94 3.38 10.79
N LYS A 389 -7.49 4.64 10.85
CA LYS A 389 -6.83 5.32 9.73
C LYS A 389 -5.59 4.56 9.27
N LEU A 390 -4.73 4.14 10.19
CA LEU A 390 -3.54 3.35 9.87
C LEU A 390 -3.90 2.07 9.15
N VAL A 391 -4.85 1.29 9.69
CA VAL A 391 -5.30 0.03 9.08
C VAL A 391 -5.93 0.26 7.70
N ALA A 392 -6.67 1.35 7.53
CA ALA A 392 -7.27 1.73 6.25
C ALA A 392 -6.25 2.16 5.20
N CYS A 393 -5.06 2.63 5.61
CA CYS A 393 -3.98 3.02 4.70
C CYS A 393 -2.96 1.90 4.43
N LEU A 394 -3.17 0.69 4.95
CA LEU A 394 -2.33 -0.45 4.59
C LEU A 394 -2.53 -0.78 3.10
N PRO A 395 -1.48 -1.22 2.39
CA PRO A 395 -1.52 -1.27 0.93
C PRO A 395 -2.69 -2.12 0.41
N ASP A 396 -3.53 -1.51 -0.43
CA ASP A 396 -4.67 -2.16 -1.07
C ASP A 396 -4.25 -3.18 -2.13
N VAL A 397 -3.02 -3.07 -2.64
CA VAL A 397 -2.49 -3.92 -3.70
C VAL A 397 -1.27 -4.68 -3.21
N GLU A 398 -1.31 -6.00 -3.37
CA GLU A 398 -0.23 -6.92 -3.00
C GLU A 398 0.20 -7.77 -4.19
N SER A 399 1.52 -7.93 -4.36
CA SER A 399 2.09 -8.90 -5.29
C SER A 399 1.97 -10.32 -4.73
N LEU A 400 1.30 -11.20 -5.47
CA LEU A 400 1.20 -12.62 -5.14
C LEU A 400 2.36 -13.44 -5.73
N ALA A 401 3.13 -12.86 -6.65
CA ALA A 401 4.21 -13.55 -7.37
C ALA A 401 5.48 -13.76 -6.52
N GLU A 402 5.75 -12.89 -5.54
CA GLU A 402 7.04 -12.85 -4.82
C GLU A 402 7.05 -13.67 -3.50
N GLY A 403 6.09 -14.58 -3.33
CA GLY A 403 5.98 -15.41 -2.12
C GLY A 403 5.52 -14.64 -0.88
N GLU A 404 5.53 -15.28 0.30
CA GLU A 404 5.09 -14.65 1.57
C GLU A 404 6.07 -13.58 2.07
N ILE A 405 7.33 -13.62 1.64
CA ILE A 405 8.42 -12.76 2.13
C ILE A 405 8.55 -11.47 1.30
N GLY A 406 8.13 -11.48 0.03
CA GLY A 406 8.20 -10.33 -0.89
C GLY A 406 6.90 -9.52 -1.03
N GLY A 407 5.87 -9.79 -0.22
CA GLY A 407 4.57 -9.11 -0.28
C GLY A 407 4.58 -7.64 0.18
N LEU A 408 5.66 -6.90 -0.06
CA LEU A 408 5.68 -5.45 0.07
C LEU A 408 4.74 -4.88 -0.99
N GLY A 409 3.92 -3.89 -0.61
CA GLY A 409 2.84 -3.35 -1.46
C GLY A 409 3.28 -3.11 -2.90
N ALA A 410 2.41 -3.39 -3.86
CA ALA A 410 2.76 -3.19 -5.26
C ALA A 410 2.83 -1.68 -5.55
N VAL A 411 4.02 -1.16 -5.85
CA VAL A 411 4.17 0.22 -6.32
C VAL A 411 3.58 0.32 -7.72
N LEU A 412 2.54 1.15 -7.87
CA LEU A 412 1.92 1.48 -9.14
C LEU A 412 2.48 2.81 -9.63
N SER A 413 3.00 2.82 -10.86
CA SER A 413 3.49 4.04 -11.50
C SER A 413 2.98 4.08 -12.92
N GLU A 414 2.55 5.25 -13.38
CA GLU A 414 2.15 5.46 -14.77
C GLU A 414 3.36 5.42 -15.71
N ILE A 415 3.18 4.75 -16.86
CA ILE A 415 4.12 4.80 -17.97
C ILE A 415 3.56 5.80 -18.97
N VAL A 416 4.13 7.00 -18.97
CA VAL A 416 3.77 8.04 -19.94
C VAL A 416 4.33 7.62 -21.32
N PRO A 417 3.50 7.43 -22.36
CA PRO A 417 3.97 7.11 -23.71
C PRO A 417 4.93 8.21 -24.22
N GLU A 418 5.81 7.85 -25.16
CA GLU A 418 6.75 8.79 -25.82
C GLU A 418 6.01 9.83 -26.66
#